data_AF-A0A6A4IPK0-F1
#
_entry.id   AF-A0A6A4IPK0-F1
#
_cell.length_a   1.000
_cell.length_b   1.000
_cell.length_c   1.000
_cell.angle_alpha   90.00
_cell.angle_beta   90.00
_cell.angle_gamma   90.00
#
_symmetry.space_group_name_H-M   'P 1'
#
loop_
_entity.id
_entity.type
_entity.pdbx_description
1 polymer ?
#
loop_
_entity_poly.entity_id
_entity_poly.type
_entity_poly.pdbx_seq_one_letter_code
_entity_poly.pdbx_strand_id
1 'polypeptide(L)'
;MNFSYAIVLLCTVAHAVEIPWVTQDPSNPKYKEMLDKAIENENNTGNNKPSLSYSPVRSISFVETFSENTKFYTGGDLYHMRYNVDGGIMCEITFAVTITGAKEPTTTWKSITVQKFFCQQ
;
A
#
# COMPACT_ATOMS: atom_id res chain seq x y z
N MET A 1 -4.61 56.33 -11.84
CA MET A 1 -4.70 55.11 -11.02
C MET A 1 -5.12 53.97 -11.94
N ASN A 2 -4.22 53.03 -12.23
CA ASN A 2 -4.53 51.76 -12.87
C ASN A 2 -3.50 50.75 -12.35
N PHE A 3 -3.88 49.99 -11.32
CA PHE A 3 -3.10 48.87 -10.83
C PHE A 3 -3.51 47.64 -11.63
N SER A 4 -2.68 47.28 -12.61
CA SER A 4 -2.79 46.00 -13.30
C SER A 4 -2.39 44.89 -12.35
N TYR A 5 -3.35 44.08 -11.91
CA TYR A 5 -3.10 42.85 -11.17
C TYR A 5 -2.48 41.83 -12.12
N ALA A 6 -1.16 41.65 -12.04
CA ALA A 6 -0.51 40.47 -12.58
C ALA A 6 -0.84 39.29 -11.65
N ILE A 7 -1.84 38.49 -12.02
CA ILE A 7 -2.06 37.19 -11.40
C ILE A 7 -0.89 36.31 -11.87
N VAL A 8 0.11 36.18 -11.02
CA VAL A 8 1.16 35.16 -11.18
C VAL A 8 0.47 33.82 -10.99
N LEU A 9 0.09 33.19 -12.10
CA LEU A 9 -0.23 31.77 -12.17
C LEU A 9 1.03 30.99 -11.77
N LEU A 10 1.21 30.80 -10.47
CA LEU A 10 2.10 29.76 -9.94
C LEU A 10 1.45 28.42 -10.31
N CYS A 11 1.77 27.93 -11.51
CA CYS A 11 1.67 26.51 -11.82
C CYS A 11 2.59 25.78 -10.82
N THR A 12 2.04 25.41 -9.67
CA THR A 12 2.64 24.38 -8.84
C THR A 12 2.58 23.11 -9.67
N VAL A 13 3.68 22.82 -10.35
CA VAL A 13 3.93 21.50 -10.93
C VAL A 13 3.90 20.56 -9.74
N ALA A 14 2.75 19.94 -9.50
CA ALA A 14 2.62 18.76 -8.68
C ALA A 14 3.43 17.69 -9.41
N HIS A 15 4.74 17.70 -9.22
CA HIS A 15 5.58 16.57 -9.57
C HIS A 15 4.99 15.41 -8.79
N ALA A 16 4.26 14.53 -9.48
CA ALA A 16 3.93 13.23 -8.94
C ALA A 16 5.27 12.61 -8.55
N VAL A 17 5.53 12.53 -7.25
CA VAL A 17 6.73 11.87 -6.75
C VAL A 17 6.55 10.41 -7.15
N GLU A 18 7.24 10.00 -8.20
CA GLU A 18 7.28 8.61 -8.62
C GLU A 18 7.92 7.81 -7.49
N ILE A 19 7.12 6.99 -6.82
CA ILE A 19 7.62 6.08 -5.80
C ILE A 19 8.51 5.05 -6.52
N PRO A 20 9.79 4.91 -6.15
CA PRO A 20 10.71 4.00 -6.82
C PRO A 20 10.45 2.56 -6.35
N TRP A 21 9.37 1.98 -6.87
CA TRP A 21 9.00 0.59 -6.61
C TRP A 21 10.07 -0.38 -7.10
N VAL A 22 10.27 -1.45 -6.34
CA VAL A 22 11.16 -2.56 -6.71
C VAL A 22 10.31 -3.82 -6.87
N THR A 23 10.27 -4.35 -8.09
CA THR A 23 9.61 -5.63 -8.40
C THR A 23 10.26 -6.78 -7.63
N GLN A 24 9.42 -7.64 -7.06
CA GLN A 24 9.84 -8.80 -6.26
C GLN A 24 9.36 -10.10 -6.90
N ASP A 25 9.90 -11.22 -6.43
CA ASP A 25 9.41 -12.56 -6.80
C ASP A 25 8.07 -12.86 -6.09
N PRO A 26 6.93 -12.94 -6.82
CA PRO A 26 5.63 -13.16 -6.22
C PRO A 26 5.47 -14.58 -5.62
N SER A 27 6.36 -15.52 -5.96
CA SER A 27 6.31 -16.89 -5.43
C SER A 27 6.83 -17.01 -3.99
N ASN A 28 7.45 -15.96 -3.45
CA ASN A 28 7.95 -15.96 -2.08
C ASN A 28 6.77 -16.07 -1.08
N PRO A 29 6.75 -17.11 -0.23
CA PRO A 29 5.64 -17.37 0.68
C PRO A 29 5.37 -16.24 1.68
N LYS A 30 6.38 -15.41 1.98
CA LYS A 30 6.24 -14.23 2.84
C LYS A 30 5.21 -13.23 2.30
N TYR A 31 5.11 -13.07 0.97
CA TYR A 31 4.13 -12.14 0.39
C TYR A 31 2.71 -12.63 0.56
N LYS A 32 2.49 -13.95 0.51
CA LYS A 32 1.19 -14.54 0.83
C LYS A 32 0.82 -14.31 2.29
N GLU A 33 1.74 -14.53 3.22
CA GLU A 33 1.49 -14.27 4.64
C GLU A 33 1.14 -12.79 4.89
N MET A 34 1.87 -11.85 4.26
CA MET A 34 1.61 -10.42 4.43
C MET A 34 0.28 -10.00 3.79
N LEU A 35 -0.05 -10.55 2.61
CA LEU A 35 -1.33 -10.33 1.95
C LEU A 35 -2.50 -10.84 2.79
N ASP A 36 -2.40 -12.05 3.32
CA ASP A 36 -3.46 -12.65 4.15
C ASP A 36 -3.70 -11.79 5.41
N LYS A 37 -2.65 -11.24 6.03
CA LYS A 37 -2.76 -10.29 7.16
C LYS A 37 -3.37 -8.94 6.76
N ALA A 38 -3.04 -8.42 5.57
CA ALA A 38 -3.64 -7.18 5.06
C ALA A 38 -5.14 -7.36 4.80
N ILE A 39 -5.55 -8.51 4.24
CA ILE A 39 -6.95 -8.89 4.04
C ILE A 39 -7.68 -9.04 5.39
N GLU A 40 -7.04 -9.69 6.38
CA GLU A 40 -7.59 -9.80 7.73
C GLU A 40 -7.82 -8.42 8.38
N ASN A 41 -6.82 -7.53 8.29
CA ASN A 41 -6.95 -6.16 8.77
C ASN A 41 -8.09 -5.41 8.09
N GLU A 42 -8.26 -5.58 6.77
CA GLU A 42 -9.36 -4.97 6.03
C GLU A 42 -10.72 -5.56 6.44
N ASN A 43 -10.80 -6.87 6.68
CA ASN A 43 -12.03 -7.50 7.18
C ASN A 43 -12.45 -6.94 8.56
N ASN A 44 -11.48 -6.60 9.40
CA ASN A 44 -11.72 -6.07 10.74
C ASN A 44 -12.06 -4.57 10.74
N THR A 45 -11.53 -3.80 9.78
CA THR A 45 -11.67 -2.33 9.75
C THR A 45 -12.70 -1.83 8.74
N GLY A 46 -12.79 -2.47 7.57
CA GLY A 46 -13.80 -2.20 6.54
C GLY A 46 -13.66 -0.86 5.80
N ASN A 47 -12.51 -0.18 5.88
CA ASN A 47 -12.33 1.18 5.38
C ASN A 47 -12.19 1.27 3.84
N ASN A 48 -11.64 0.24 3.21
CA ASN A 48 -11.31 0.17 1.78
C ASN A 48 -11.86 -1.09 1.10
N LYS A 49 -12.80 -1.79 1.73
CA LYS A 49 -13.29 -3.09 1.27
C LYS A 49 -13.85 -3.03 -0.18
N PRO A 50 -13.36 -3.89 -1.10
CA PRO A 50 -13.94 -4.01 -2.44
C PRO A 50 -15.39 -4.55 -2.40
N SER A 51 -16.18 -4.23 -3.42
CA SER A 51 -17.54 -4.76 -3.59
C SER A 51 -17.57 -6.22 -4.04
N LEU A 52 -16.52 -6.68 -4.73
CA LEU A 52 -16.37 -8.06 -5.20
C LEU A 52 -15.70 -8.96 -4.14
N SER A 53 -15.79 -10.28 -4.32
CA SER A 53 -15.06 -11.23 -3.47
C SER A 53 -13.55 -11.08 -3.66
N TYR A 54 -12.82 -10.94 -2.55
CA TYR A 54 -11.37 -10.77 -2.53
C TYR A 54 -10.63 -11.86 -1.72
N SER A 55 -11.35 -12.91 -1.29
CA SER A 55 -10.82 -14.01 -0.49
C SER A 55 -11.60 -15.30 -0.76
N PRO A 56 -10.98 -16.50 -0.72
CA PRO A 56 -9.58 -16.76 -0.41
C PRO A 56 -8.62 -16.44 -1.57
N VAL A 57 -7.39 -16.04 -1.23
CA VAL A 57 -6.33 -15.80 -2.22
C VAL A 57 -5.87 -17.12 -2.84
N ARG A 58 -5.98 -17.22 -4.17
CA ARG A 58 -5.54 -18.39 -4.95
C ARG A 58 -4.07 -18.30 -5.37
N SER A 59 -3.66 -17.17 -5.93
CA SER A 59 -2.29 -16.94 -6.39
C SER A 59 -1.94 -15.46 -6.41
N ILE A 60 -0.67 -15.15 -6.18
CA ILE A 60 -0.13 -13.79 -6.35
C ILE A 60 0.53 -13.72 -7.72
N SER A 61 0.13 -12.75 -8.54
CA SER A 61 0.65 -12.57 -9.90
C SER A 61 1.69 -11.46 -9.98
N PHE A 62 1.71 -10.55 -9.01
CA PHE A 62 2.61 -9.40 -9.01
C PHE A 62 2.89 -8.92 -7.59
N VAL A 63 4.14 -8.54 -7.32
CA VAL A 63 4.55 -7.89 -6.08
C VAL A 63 5.57 -6.81 -6.38
N GLU A 64 5.31 -5.63 -5.87
CA GLU A 64 6.26 -4.53 -5.78
C GLU A 64 6.36 -4.03 -4.35
N THR A 65 7.57 -3.62 -3.98
CA THR A 65 7.84 -3.09 -2.65
C THR A 65 8.61 -1.79 -2.73
N PHE A 66 8.35 -0.90 -1.79
CA PHE A 66 9.13 0.29 -1.58
C PHE A 66 9.37 0.45 -0.09
N SER A 67 10.64 0.46 0.31
CA SER A 67 11.03 0.69 1.70
C SER A 67 11.44 2.14 1.87
N GLU A 68 10.61 2.90 2.57
CA GLU A 68 10.96 4.27 2.93
C GLU A 68 11.95 4.20 4.09
N ASN A 69 13.25 4.25 3.77
CA ASN A 69 14.32 4.15 4.75
C ASN A 69 14.49 5.47 5.52
N THR A 70 13.40 5.95 6.13
CA THR A 70 13.41 7.16 6.95
C THR A 70 14.04 6.83 8.30
N LYS A 71 15.14 7.53 8.60
CA LYS A 71 15.90 7.43 9.84
C LYS A 71 14.99 7.49 11.07
N PHE A 72 14.93 6.36 11.78
CA PHE A 72 14.40 6.16 13.13
C PHE A 72 12.95 6.63 13.34
N TYR A 73 12.07 5.69 13.70
CA TYR A 73 10.75 5.89 14.33
C TYR A 73 9.47 5.90 13.46
N THR A 74 9.52 6.13 12.14
CA THR A 74 8.29 6.10 11.30
C THR A 74 8.44 5.44 9.93
N GLY A 75 9.55 4.72 9.69
CA GLY A 75 9.75 4.00 8.43
C GLY A 75 8.74 2.86 8.26
N GLY A 76 8.22 2.73 7.04
CA GLY A 76 7.32 1.66 6.66
C GLY A 76 7.70 1.07 5.31
N ASP A 77 7.50 -0.23 5.18
CA ASP A 77 7.56 -0.90 3.89
C ASP A 77 6.19 -0.79 3.23
N LEU A 78 6.14 -0.18 2.05
CA LEU A 78 4.99 -0.20 1.18
C LEU A 78 5.02 -1.45 0.31
N TYR A 79 3.85 -2.08 0.20
CA TYR A 79 3.63 -3.24 -0.64
C TYR A 79 2.51 -2.95 -1.62
N HIS A 80 2.73 -3.30 -2.87
CA HIS A 80 1.72 -3.29 -3.92
C HIS A 80 1.65 -4.69 -4.52
N MET A 81 0.48 -5.32 -4.42
CA MET A 81 0.29 -6.71 -4.83
C MET A 81 -0.92 -6.85 -5.74
N ARG A 82 -0.79 -7.72 -6.74
CA ARG A 82 -1.89 -8.21 -7.55
C ARG A 82 -2.04 -9.71 -7.35
N TYR A 83 -3.27 -10.16 -7.16
CA TYR A 83 -3.56 -11.55 -6.86
C TYR A 83 -4.91 -11.98 -7.44
N ASN A 84 -5.07 -13.28 -7.62
CA ASN A 84 -6.28 -13.89 -8.13
C ASN A 84 -7.06 -14.57 -7.01
N VAL A 85 -8.38 -14.54 -7.17
CA VAL A 85 -9.38 -15.16 -6.31
C VAL A 85 -10.21 -16.12 -7.18
N ASP A 86 -10.97 -17.01 -6.54
CA ASP A 86 -11.88 -17.88 -7.27
C ASP A 86 -12.92 -17.09 -8.09
N GLY A 87 -13.37 -17.69 -9.19
CA GLY A 87 -14.31 -17.04 -10.11
C GLY A 87 -13.67 -16.05 -11.08
N GLY A 88 -12.34 -16.11 -11.27
CA GLY A 88 -11.62 -15.28 -12.24
C GLY A 88 -11.41 -13.84 -11.79
N ILE A 89 -11.67 -13.53 -10.52
CA ILE A 89 -11.52 -12.19 -9.97
C ILE A 89 -10.04 -11.90 -9.74
N MET A 90 -9.59 -10.75 -10.22
CA MET A 90 -8.27 -10.21 -9.98
C MET A 90 -8.37 -9.01 -9.04
N CYS A 91 -7.63 -9.07 -7.95
CA CYS A 91 -7.57 -8.02 -6.95
C CYS A 91 -6.20 -7.37 -6.93
N GLU A 92 -6.18 -6.09 -6.59
CA GLU A 92 -4.99 -5.31 -6.39
C GLU A 92 -5.10 -4.55 -5.07
N ILE A 93 -4.04 -4.63 -4.28
CA ILE A 93 -3.99 -4.05 -2.94
C ILE A 93 -2.66 -3.33 -2.73
N THR A 94 -2.73 -2.14 -2.15
CA THR A 94 -1.58 -1.39 -1.66
C THR A 94 -1.71 -1.22 -0.16
N PHE A 95 -0.70 -1.64 0.59
CA PHE A 95 -0.69 -1.50 2.05
C PHE A 95 0.70 -1.14 2.56
N ALA A 96 0.72 -0.39 3.66
CA ALA A 96 1.93 -0.04 4.39
C ALA A 96 2.07 -0.95 5.60
N VAL A 97 3.28 -1.47 5.81
CA VAL A 97 3.69 -2.12 7.06
C VAL A 97 4.56 -1.12 7.82
N THR A 98 3.99 -0.48 8.84
CA THR A 98 4.73 0.49 9.67
C THR A 98 5.28 -0.21 10.89
N ILE A 99 6.56 0.02 11.17
CA ILE A 99 7.21 -0.46 12.39
C ILE A 99 7.28 0.71 13.37
N THR A 100 6.37 0.74 14.35
CA THR A 100 6.43 1.71 15.44
C THR A 100 7.18 1.10 16.62
N GLY A 101 8.42 1.55 16.80
CA GLY A 101 9.18 1.29 18.02
C GLY A 101 8.85 2.36 19.06
N ALA A 102 8.34 1.96 20.22
CA ALA A 102 8.49 2.80 21.40
C ALA A 102 10.00 2.88 21.73
N LYS A 103 10.40 3.88 22.51
CA LYS A 103 11.78 4.13 22.98
C LYS A 103 12.45 2.95 23.71
N GLU A 104 11.75 1.83 23.87
CA GLU A 104 12.22 0.59 24.49
C GLU A 104 12.50 -0.50 23.44
N PRO A 105 13.67 -1.17 23.49
CA PRO A 105 14.14 -2.11 22.47
C PRO A 105 13.36 -3.44 22.39
N THR A 106 12.35 -3.66 23.23
CA THR A 106 11.65 -4.95 23.38
C THR A 106 10.27 -5.00 22.72
N THR A 107 9.68 -3.87 22.33
CA THR A 107 8.31 -3.84 21.79
C THR A 107 8.27 -3.16 20.42
N THR A 108 8.52 -3.95 19.38
CA THR A 108 8.34 -3.54 17.99
C THR A 108 6.91 -3.81 17.56
N TRP A 109 6.08 -2.77 17.47
CA TRP A 109 4.73 -2.92 16.93
C TRP A 109 4.78 -2.87 15.40
N LYS A 110 4.15 -3.84 14.74
CA LYS A 110 3.93 -3.83 13.29
C LYS A 110 2.45 -3.56 13.05
N SER A 111 2.13 -2.44 12.43
CA SER A 111 0.77 -2.16 11.95
C SER A 111 0.70 -2.32 10.45
N ILE A 112 -0.43 -2.82 9.96
CA ILE A 112 -0.75 -2.88 8.52
C ILE A 112 -1.85 -1.87 8.25
N THR A 113 -1.61 -0.95 7.32
CA THR A 113 -2.61 0.01 6.87
C THR A 113 -2.86 -0.20 5.39
N VAL A 114 -4.07 -0.62 5.03
CA VAL A 114 -4.50 -0.71 3.63
C VAL A 114 -4.79 0.71 3.12
N GLN A 115 -4.15 1.07 2.02
CA GLN A 115 -4.26 2.39 1.40
C GLN A 115 -5.16 2.38 0.17
N LYS A 116 -5.10 1.30 -0.61
CA LYS A 116 -5.91 1.09 -1.81
C LYS A 116 -6.24 -0.38 -1.91
N PHE A 117 -7.47 -0.68 -2.28
CA PHE A 117 -7.90 -2.05 -2.50
C PHE A 117 -9.04 -2.05 -3.51
N PHE A 118 -8.84 -2.74 -4.62
CA PHE A 118 -9.87 -2.91 -5.63
C PHE A 118 -9.80 -4.31 -6.25
N CYS A 119 -10.92 -4.76 -6.81
CA CYS A 119 -11.00 -6.02 -7.53
C CYS A 119 -11.80 -5.82 -8.83
N GLN A 120 -11.50 -6.63 -9.84
CA GLN A 120 -12.15 -6.65 -11.14
C GLN A 120 -12.25 -8.08 -11.69
N GLN A 121 -13.16 -8.29 -12.64
CA GLN A 121 -13.37 -9.55 -13.37
C GLN A 121 -12.85 -9.41 -14.81
#